data_AF-A0A7C1CXZ0-F1
#
_entry.id   AF-A0A7C1CXZ0-F1
#
_cell.length_a   1.000
_cell.length_b   1.000
_cell.length_c   1.000
_cell.angle_alpha   90.00
_cell.angle_beta   90.00
_cell.angle_gamma   90.00
#
_symmetry.space_group_name_H-M   'P 1'
#
loop_
_entity.id
_entity.type
_entity.pdbx_description
1 polymer ?
#
loop_
_entity_poly.entity_id
_entity_poly.type
_entity_poly.pdbx_seq_one_letter_code
_entity_poly.pdbx_strand_id
1 'polypeptide(L)'
;MVKLKAEGADITITVPEEGTGFEIASMSLIKNGPDPVNAKKLYDWILTEEAQAIIAGWYVIPVSRIAPKHPLSFSMEEIKTVHQDYVWDAENKERLLDRWTDEIGGGAN
;
A
#
# COMPACT_ATOMS: atom_id res chain seq x y z
N MET A 1 7.63 -1.67 -9.20
CA MET A 1 9.10 -1.82 -9.39
C MET A 1 9.53 -3.28 -9.44
N VAL A 2 9.13 -4.12 -8.47
CA VAL A 2 9.51 -5.55 -8.45
C VAL A 2 9.11 -6.27 -9.75
N LYS A 3 7.92 -6.01 -10.32
CA LYS A 3 7.52 -6.50 -11.65
C LYS A 3 8.56 -6.19 -12.74
N LEU A 4 8.90 -4.91 -12.90
CA LEU A 4 9.86 -4.44 -13.91
C LEU A 4 11.23 -5.12 -13.73
N LYS A 5 11.69 -5.27 -12.47
CA LYS A 5 12.95 -5.98 -12.18
C LYS A 5 12.86 -7.46 -12.55
N ALA A 6 11.75 -8.12 -12.23
CA ALA A 6 11.51 -9.52 -12.59
C ALA A 6 11.45 -9.73 -14.11
N GLU A 7 10.98 -8.73 -14.86
CA GLU A 7 10.93 -8.72 -16.33
C GLU A 7 12.26 -8.30 -16.99
N GLY A 8 13.32 -8.04 -16.20
CA GLY A 8 14.68 -7.79 -16.70
C GLY A 8 15.09 -6.32 -16.83
N ALA A 9 14.31 -5.38 -16.29
CA ALA A 9 14.72 -3.98 -16.26
C ALA A 9 15.99 -3.77 -15.42
N ASP A 10 16.91 -2.95 -15.91
CA ASP A 10 18.13 -2.55 -15.19
C ASP A 10 17.82 -1.46 -14.16
N ILE A 11 17.18 -1.88 -13.07
CA ILE A 11 16.82 -1.02 -11.93
C ILE A 11 17.31 -1.64 -10.63
N THR A 12 17.61 -0.80 -9.65
CA THR A 12 17.90 -1.22 -8.28
C THR A 12 16.77 -0.70 -7.39
N ILE A 13 16.13 -1.61 -6.64
CA ILE A 13 15.10 -1.23 -5.67
C ILE A 13 15.83 -0.95 -4.36
N THR A 14 15.72 0.28 -3.86
CA THR A 14 16.39 0.73 -2.64
C THR A 14 15.37 1.24 -1.61
N VAL A 15 15.77 1.23 -0.35
CA VAL A 15 15.03 1.83 0.77
C VAL A 15 15.93 2.91 1.36
N PRO A 16 15.46 4.16 1.54
CA PRO A 16 16.24 5.21 2.18
C PRO A 16 16.68 4.84 3.60
N GLU A 17 17.91 5.21 3.99
CA GLU A 17 18.49 4.88 5.31
C GLU A 17 17.74 5.59 6.46
N GLU A 18 17.21 6.77 6.20
CA GLU A 18 16.37 7.54 7.11
C GLU A 18 15.07 6.80 7.44
N GLY A 19 14.58 5.97 6.51
CA GLY A 19 13.33 5.24 6.55
C GLY A 19 12.34 5.73 5.50
N THR A 20 11.20 5.04 5.37
CA THR A 20 10.15 5.37 4.40
C THR A 20 8.75 5.23 4.99
N GLY A 21 7.78 5.92 4.38
CA GLY A 21 6.37 5.60 4.52
C GLY A 21 5.99 4.32 3.77
N PHE A 22 4.77 3.84 4.04
CA PHE A 22 4.11 2.77 3.30
C PHE A 22 2.61 3.06 3.28
N GLU A 23 1.88 2.37 2.40
CA GLU A 23 0.43 2.38 2.38
C GLU A 23 -0.09 0.96 2.63
N ILE A 24 -1.26 0.85 3.27
CA ILE A 24 -1.99 -0.41 3.37
C ILE A 24 -3.19 -0.33 2.44
N ALA A 25 -3.10 -1.07 1.35
CA ALA A 25 -4.24 -1.31 0.48
C ALA A 25 -5.34 -2.00 1.29
N SER A 26 -6.45 -1.29 1.48
CA SER A 26 -7.57 -1.74 2.30
C SER A 26 -8.83 -1.90 1.47
N MET A 27 -9.72 -2.78 1.94
CA MET A 27 -11.06 -2.91 1.42
C MET A 27 -12.04 -2.54 2.53
N SER A 28 -13.18 -1.95 2.18
CA SER A 28 -14.20 -1.53 3.14
C SER A 28 -15.59 -1.87 2.63
N LEU A 29 -16.48 -2.27 3.54
CA LEU A 29 -17.90 -2.45 3.23
C LEU A 29 -18.62 -1.10 3.28
N ILE A 30 -19.41 -0.81 2.24
CA ILE A 30 -20.20 0.41 2.18
C ILE A 30 -21.47 0.25 3.03
N LYS A 31 -21.69 1.19 3.95
CA LYS A 31 -22.91 1.23 4.76
C LYS A 31 -24.14 1.36 3.85
N ASN A 32 -25.13 0.48 4.06
CA ASN A 32 -26.35 0.39 3.25
C ASN A 32 -26.07 0.15 1.76
N GLY A 33 -24.95 -0.52 1.43
CA GLY A 33 -24.68 -0.97 0.07
C GLY A 33 -25.79 -1.91 -0.46
N PRO A 34 -25.98 -1.98 -1.78
CA PRO A 34 -27.12 -2.66 -2.40
C PRO A 34 -27.10 -4.19 -2.24
N ASP A 35 -25.93 -4.78 -1.99
CA ASP A 35 -25.75 -6.23 -1.81
C ASP A 35 -24.77 -6.53 -0.66
N PRO A 36 -25.21 -6.42 0.60
CA PRO A 36 -24.33 -6.61 1.76
C PRO A 36 -23.88 -8.07 1.93
N VAL A 37 -24.67 -9.03 1.44
CA VAL A 37 -24.37 -10.46 1.59
C VAL A 37 -23.18 -10.85 0.72
N ASN A 38 -23.19 -10.51 -0.56
CA ASN A 38 -22.09 -10.86 -1.44
C ASN A 38 -20.85 -9.98 -1.19
N ALA A 39 -21.04 -8.71 -0.79
CA ALA A 39 -19.94 -7.86 -0.37
C ALA A 39 -19.19 -8.47 0.82
N LYS A 40 -19.90 -8.99 1.83
CA LYS A 40 -19.26 -9.67 2.96
C LYS A 40 -18.54 -10.95 2.52
N LYS A 41 -19.13 -11.76 1.64
CA LYS A 41 -18.46 -12.97 1.13
C LYS A 41 -17.14 -12.65 0.44
N LEU A 42 -17.10 -11.60 -0.39
CA LEU A 42 -15.87 -11.12 -1.01
C LEU A 42 -14.86 -10.63 0.04
N TYR A 43 -15.34 -9.91 1.06
CA TYR A 43 -14.51 -9.44 2.17
C TYR A 43 -13.88 -10.58 2.97
N ASP A 44 -14.64 -11.62 3.29
CA ASP A 44 -14.10 -12.77 3.99
C ASP A 44 -13.13 -13.54 3.07
N TRP A 45 -13.46 -13.70 1.78
CA TRP A 45 -12.63 -14.43 0.82
C TRP A 45 -11.28 -13.75 0.58
N ILE A 46 -11.22 -12.42 0.46
CA ILE A 46 -9.95 -11.72 0.16
C ILE A 46 -8.90 -11.92 1.26
N LEU A 47 -9.33 -12.27 2.47
CA LEU A 47 -8.47 -12.52 3.63
C LEU A 47 -8.00 -13.98 3.74
N THR A 48 -8.41 -14.86 2.81
CA THR A 48 -7.99 -16.26 2.75
C THR A 48 -6.61 -16.42 2.09
N GLU A 49 -5.96 -17.56 2.32
CA GLU A 49 -4.65 -17.88 1.71
C GLU A 49 -4.71 -17.87 0.18
N GLU A 50 -5.79 -18.40 -0.41
CA GLU A 50 -6.00 -18.43 -1.86
C GLU A 50 -5.98 -17.02 -2.46
N ALA A 51 -6.79 -16.11 -1.92
CA ALA A 51 -6.84 -14.73 -2.40
C ALA A 51 -5.54 -13.98 -2.14
N GLN A 52 -4.92 -14.20 -0.98
CA GLN A 52 -3.63 -13.59 -0.63
C GLN A 52 -2.49 -14.08 -1.54
N ALA A 53 -2.52 -15.34 -2.00
CA ALA A 53 -1.57 -15.85 -2.98
C ALA A 53 -1.72 -15.17 -4.36
N ILE A 54 -2.96 -14.87 -4.77
CA ILE A 54 -3.23 -14.08 -5.98
C ILE A 54 -2.65 -12.67 -5.83
N ILE A 55 -2.93 -12.01 -4.70
CA ILE A 55 -2.45 -10.65 -4.40
C ILE A 55 -0.92 -10.59 -4.35
N ALA A 56 -0.26 -11.59 -3.76
CA ALA A 56 1.20 -11.69 -3.76
C ALA A 56 1.81 -11.72 -5.17
N GLY A 57 1.07 -12.25 -6.16
CA GLY A 57 1.44 -12.22 -7.57
C GLY A 57 1.43 -10.81 -8.19
N TRP A 58 0.83 -9.82 -7.54
CA TRP A 58 0.79 -8.42 -8.01
C TRP A 58 2.02 -7.61 -7.58
N TYR A 59 3.05 -8.27 -7.03
CA TYR A 59 4.32 -7.64 -6.68
C TYR A 59 4.21 -6.57 -5.58
N VAL A 60 3.19 -6.68 -4.72
CA VAL A 60 3.07 -5.93 -3.47
C VAL A 60 3.96 -6.55 -2.38
N ILE A 61 4.24 -5.79 -1.32
CA ILE A 61 4.79 -6.35 -0.08
C ILE A 61 3.59 -6.91 0.72
N PRO A 62 3.49 -8.23 0.94
CA PRO A 62 2.36 -8.75 1.67
C PRO A 62 2.44 -8.37 3.15
N VAL A 63 1.34 -7.82 3.67
CA VAL A 63 1.17 -7.53 5.11
C VAL A 63 0.58 -8.71 5.88
N SER A 64 -0.08 -9.62 5.16
CA SER A 64 -0.65 -10.83 5.72
C SER A 64 0.41 -11.91 5.88
N ARG A 65 0.47 -12.55 7.06
CA ARG A 65 1.44 -13.62 7.35
C ARG A 65 1.22 -14.91 6.55
N ILE A 66 0.03 -15.09 5.98
CA ILE A 66 -0.31 -16.27 5.17
C ILE A 66 0.00 -16.06 3.68
N ALA A 67 0.34 -14.84 3.27
CA ALA A 67 0.65 -14.53 1.88
C ALA A 67 2.11 -14.91 1.56
N PRO A 68 2.38 -15.55 0.40
CA PRO A 68 3.75 -15.80 -0.02
C PRO A 68 4.47 -14.49 -0.39
N LYS A 69 5.75 -14.36 -0.04
CA LYS A 69 6.60 -13.23 -0.45
C LYS A 69 7.27 -13.52 -1.79
N HIS A 70 7.28 -12.54 -2.70
CA HIS A 70 8.10 -12.64 -3.91
C HIS A 70 9.60 -12.55 -3.57
N PRO A 71 10.50 -13.40 -4.11
CA PRO A 71 11.93 -13.40 -3.75
C PRO A 71 12.67 -12.08 -3.99
N LEU A 72 12.21 -11.31 -4.97
CA LEU A 72 12.77 -9.98 -5.31
C LEU A 72 12.15 -8.82 -4.51
N SER A 73 11.27 -9.10 -3.55
CA SER A 73 10.61 -8.10 -2.71
C SER A 73 11.21 -8.09 -1.30
N PHE A 74 11.27 -6.90 -0.71
CA PHE A 74 11.46 -6.73 0.73
C PHE A 74 10.25 -7.25 1.51
N SER A 75 10.47 -7.64 2.76
CA SER A 75 9.45 -7.80 3.80
C SER A 75 9.35 -6.52 4.63
N MET A 76 8.25 -6.35 5.37
CA MET A 76 8.10 -5.22 6.29
C MET A 76 9.17 -5.21 7.39
N GLU A 77 9.74 -6.37 7.75
CA GLU A 77 10.80 -6.50 8.77
C GLU A 77 12.17 -6.03 8.24
N GLU A 78 12.36 -6.04 6.92
CA GLU A 78 13.58 -5.59 6.24
C GLU A 78 13.60 -4.07 6.00
N ILE A 79 12.50 -3.36 6.27
CA ILE A 79 12.31 -1.94 5.95
C ILE A 79 12.19 -1.14 7.24
N LYS A 80 13.06 -0.14 7.42
CA LYS A 80 12.85 0.91 8.41
C LYS A 80 11.68 1.79 7.97
N THR A 81 10.56 1.68 8.68
CA THR A 81 9.35 2.47 8.40
C THR A 81 9.17 3.60 9.40
N VAL A 82 8.54 4.67 8.94
CA VAL A 82 8.03 5.72 9.85
C VAL A 82 6.90 5.15 10.70
N HIS A 83 6.63 5.78 11.85
CA HIS A 83 5.41 5.51 12.59
C HIS A 83 4.21 6.09 11.82
N GLN A 84 3.48 5.23 11.12
CA GLN A 84 2.31 5.61 10.34
C GLN A 84 1.12 5.89 11.27
N ASP A 85 0.55 7.09 11.20
CA ASP A 85 -0.66 7.48 11.93
C ASP A 85 -1.75 7.91 10.93
N TYR A 86 -2.56 6.94 10.50
CA TYR A 86 -3.60 7.17 9.49
C TYR A 86 -4.68 8.16 9.94
N VAL A 87 -4.91 8.31 11.25
CA VAL A 87 -5.89 9.27 11.77
C VAL A 87 -5.34 10.68 11.62
N TRP A 88 -4.11 10.90 12.07
CA TRP A 88 -3.43 12.18 11.90
C TRP A 88 -3.30 12.55 10.42
N ASP A 89 -2.92 11.59 9.56
CA ASP A 89 -2.80 11.81 8.11
C ASP A 89 -4.13 12.28 7.51
N ALA A 90 -5.24 11.61 7.88
CA ALA A 90 -6.57 11.96 7.39
C ALA A 90 -7.02 13.33 7.88
N GLU A 91 -6.82 13.65 9.16
CA GLU A 91 -7.15 14.94 9.76
C GLU A 91 -6.32 16.10 9.19
N ASN A 92 -5.10 15.82 8.73
CA ASN A 92 -4.17 16.83 8.22
C ASN A 92 -4.09 16.91 6.70
N LYS A 93 -4.80 16.03 5.98
CA LYS A 93 -4.72 15.92 4.51
C LYS A 93 -4.91 17.26 3.81
N GLU A 94 -5.98 17.98 4.12
CA GLU A 94 -6.32 19.26 3.48
C GLU A 94 -5.20 20.29 3.71
N ARG A 95 -4.84 20.53 4.98
CA ARG A 95 -3.74 21.43 5.36
C ARG A 95 -2.42 21.11 4.65
N LEU A 96 -2.08 19.82 4.50
CA LEU A 96 -0.83 19.41 3.84
C LEU A 96 -0.89 19.58 2.32
N LEU A 97 -2.03 19.31 1.69
CA LEU A 97 -2.23 19.53 0.25
C LEU A 97 -2.24 21.01 -0.10
N ASP A 98 -2.86 21.86 0.73
CA ASP A 98 -2.85 23.31 0.56
C ASP A 98 -1.42 23.84 0.61
N ARG A 99 -0.67 23.48 1.65
CA ARG A 99 0.76 23.84 1.77
C ARG A 99 1.57 23.34 0.59
N TRP A 100 1.36 22.11 0.14
CA TRP A 100 2.07 21.60 -1.03
C TRP A 100 1.77 22.45 -2.25
N THR A 101 0.51 22.83 -2.47
CA THR A 101 0.09 23.65 -3.62
C THR A 101 0.73 25.03 -3.56
N ASP A 102 0.68 25.69 -2.39
CA ASP A 102 1.18 27.05 -2.18
C ASP A 102 2.72 27.13 -2.22
N GLU A 103 3.41 26.15 -1.63
CA GLU A 103 4.85 26.19 -1.42
C GLU A 103 5.64 25.49 -2.56
N ILE A 104 5.06 24.47 -3.21
CA ILE A 104 5.77 23.58 -4.14
C ILE A 104 5.06 23.44 -5.50
N GLY A 105 3.74 23.24 -5.50
CA GLY A 105 2.95 22.75 -6.63
C GLY A 105 2.75 23.75 -7.78
N GLY A 106 2.84 25.06 -7.52
CA GLY A 106 2.74 26.04 -8.60
C GLY A 106 2.67 27.50 -8.16
N GLY A 107 3.83 28.14 -8.10
CA GLY A 107 3.98 29.58 -8.07
C GLY A 107 5.19 30.05 -8.86
N ALA A 108 5.32 29.65 -10.12
CA ALA A 108 6.08 30.44 -11.09
C ALA A 108 5.26 31.72 -11.37
N ASN A 109 5.57 32.77 -10.61
CA ASN A 109 5.49 34.16 -11.03
C ASN A 109 6.80 34.83 -10.64
#